data_AF-A0A7C4ZR33-F1
#
_entry.id   AF-A0A7C4ZR33-F1
#
_cell.length_a   1.000
_cell.length_b   1.000
_cell.length_c   1.000
_cell.angle_alpha   90.00
_cell.angle_beta   90.00
_cell.angle_gamma   90.00
#
_symmetry.space_group_name_H-M   'P 1'
#
loop_
_entity.id
_entity.type
_entity.pdbx_description
1 polymer ?
#
loop_
_entity_poly.entity_id
_entity_poly.type
_entity_poly.pdbx_seq_one_letter_code
_entity_poly.pdbx_strand_id
1 'polypeptide(L)'
;MSEKLIQKSVIKNRWHYVLHKLFERPSLVLIGGKWKTGKTDFALFIAECLLKLPSWSNPEHKTIVAEVASNIETFGRFPMISDMISLKQWLYGSNKRKLYILDEANIHLPSRRAMSGKSVEFVKLLAEISKAHARIIVIGQDVLSVDKMFLEEIWCRGVFVKESLKKAQLFSTELIRPYTFSNIPPTSIKFNPYAIAPFTEKPSGKVFFKDTDKQVLWDWSHGKSLKELGLHPMALNRLLRKYVRENLENDFHASHK
;
A
#
# COMPACT_ATOMS: atom_id res chain seq x y z
N MET A 1 -19.63 2.87 31.66
CA MET A 1 -20.74 3.59 30.99
C MET A 1 -20.29 4.38 29.74
N SER A 2 -19.07 4.17 29.21
CA SER A 2 -18.41 5.10 28.27
C SER A 2 -18.29 4.63 26.81
N GLU A 3 -18.20 3.33 26.51
CA GLU A 3 -18.00 2.86 25.12
C GLU A 3 -19.26 2.88 24.26
N LYS A 4 -20.43 2.54 24.82
CA LYS A 4 -21.72 2.54 24.10
C LYS A 4 -22.17 3.94 23.67
N LEU A 5 -21.74 4.99 24.38
CA LEU A 5 -22.05 6.39 24.05
C LEU A 5 -21.13 6.91 22.93
N ILE A 6 -19.85 6.53 22.92
CA ILE A 6 -18.91 6.87 21.84
C ILE A 6 -19.36 6.19 20.53
N GLN A 7 -19.71 4.89 20.58
CA GLN A 7 -20.29 4.18 19.42
C GLN A 7 -21.54 4.87 18.88
N LYS A 8 -22.51 5.24 19.74
CA LYS A 8 -23.74 5.93 19.29
C LYS A 8 -23.50 7.30 18.65
N SER A 9 -22.47 8.03 19.06
CA SER A 9 -22.18 9.37 18.51
C SER A 9 -21.46 9.34 17.15
N VAL A 10 -20.53 8.39 16.94
CA VAL A 10 -19.76 8.25 15.69
C VAL A 10 -20.58 7.56 14.59
N ILE A 11 -21.55 6.70 14.95
CA ILE A 11 -22.48 6.03 14.02
C ILE A 11 -23.40 7.03 13.26
N LYS A 12 -23.47 8.31 13.66
CA LYS A 12 -24.29 9.31 12.92
C LYS A 12 -23.79 9.60 11.51
N ASN A 13 -22.50 9.41 11.20
CA ASN A 13 -21.99 9.62 9.85
C ASN A 13 -21.85 8.29 9.10
N ARG A 14 -22.75 8.05 8.13
CA ARG A 14 -22.74 6.85 7.27
C ARG A 14 -21.37 6.61 6.63
N TRP A 15 -20.64 7.67 6.28
CA TRP A 15 -19.30 7.58 5.72
C TRP A 15 -18.31 6.95 6.71
N HIS A 16 -18.28 7.41 7.95
CA HIS A 16 -17.39 6.88 8.98
C HIS A 16 -17.68 5.42 9.28
N TYR A 17 -18.97 5.06 9.42
CA TYR A 17 -19.38 3.68 9.63
C TYR A 17 -18.85 2.75 8.52
N VAL A 18 -18.99 3.17 7.26
CA VAL A 18 -18.48 2.41 6.12
C VAL A 18 -16.96 2.30 6.15
N LEU A 19 -16.23 3.38 6.43
CA LEU A 19 -14.77 3.34 6.50
C LEU A 19 -14.28 2.40 7.62
N HIS A 20 -14.93 2.39 8.77
CA HIS A 20 -14.63 1.40 9.82
C HIS A 20 -14.86 -0.02 9.35
N LYS A 21 -15.99 -0.31 8.72
CA LYS A 21 -16.28 -1.66 8.24
C LYS A 21 -15.27 -2.15 7.20
N LEU A 22 -14.81 -1.26 6.32
CA LEU A 22 -13.87 -1.61 5.26
C LEU A 22 -12.41 -1.66 5.74
N PHE A 23 -12.00 -0.81 6.68
CA PHE A 23 -10.58 -0.61 7.01
C PHE A 23 -10.21 -0.91 8.46
N GLU A 24 -11.12 -1.33 9.35
CA GLU A 24 -10.69 -1.67 10.72
C GLU A 24 -9.76 -2.90 10.74
N ARG A 25 -9.92 -3.82 9.79
CA ARG A 25 -9.07 -5.00 9.60
C ARG A 25 -8.18 -4.85 8.36
N PRO A 26 -7.12 -5.67 8.21
CA PRO A 26 -6.43 -5.79 6.93
C PRO A 26 -7.44 -6.03 5.81
N SER A 27 -7.31 -5.28 4.72
CA SER A 27 -8.32 -5.25 3.68
C SER A 27 -7.78 -4.78 2.35
N LEU A 28 -8.36 -5.35 1.29
CA LEU A 28 -8.30 -4.82 -0.06
C LEU A 28 -9.60 -4.08 -0.36
N VAL A 29 -9.49 -2.85 -0.84
CA VAL A 29 -10.60 -2.04 -1.34
C VAL A 29 -10.28 -1.60 -2.76
N LEU A 30 -11.21 -1.84 -3.67
CA LEU A 30 -11.04 -1.48 -5.08
C LEU A 30 -11.78 -0.17 -5.39
N ILE A 31 -11.20 0.68 -6.22
CA ILE A 31 -11.83 1.91 -6.73
C ILE A 31 -11.83 1.87 -8.25
N GLY A 32 -13.01 1.71 -8.83
CA GLY A 32 -13.26 1.61 -10.27
C GLY A 32 -13.98 2.82 -10.83
N GLY A 33 -14.01 2.95 -12.15
CA GLY A 33 -14.78 3.97 -12.84
C GLY A 33 -14.09 4.52 -14.08
N LYS A 34 -14.86 5.24 -14.90
CA LYS A 34 -14.39 5.80 -16.17
C LYS A 34 -13.23 6.78 -15.99
N TRP A 35 -12.55 7.09 -17.09
CA TRP A 35 -11.49 8.11 -17.10
C TRP A 35 -12.03 9.46 -16.59
N LYS A 36 -11.18 10.20 -15.86
CA LYS A 36 -11.50 11.54 -15.28
C LYS A 36 -12.68 11.61 -14.30
N THR A 37 -13.09 10.50 -13.67
CA THR A 37 -14.12 10.54 -12.60
C THR A 37 -13.58 10.92 -11.22
N GLY A 38 -12.27 11.16 -11.08
CA GLY A 38 -11.64 11.56 -9.81
C GLY A 38 -11.30 10.40 -8.88
N LYS A 39 -10.89 9.25 -9.42
CA LYS A 39 -10.58 8.04 -8.62
C LYS A 39 -9.37 8.26 -7.70
N THR A 40 -8.28 8.80 -8.23
CA THR A 40 -7.05 9.12 -7.49
C THR A 40 -7.31 10.10 -6.35
N ASP A 41 -8.01 11.20 -6.66
CA ASP A 41 -8.46 12.19 -5.68
C ASP A 41 -9.31 11.55 -4.57
N PHE A 42 -10.24 10.67 -4.96
CA PHE A 42 -11.10 9.96 -4.01
C PHE A 42 -10.34 8.98 -3.11
N ALA A 43 -9.36 8.26 -3.64
CA ALA A 43 -8.50 7.37 -2.86
C ALA A 43 -7.70 8.15 -1.80
N LEU A 44 -7.13 9.30 -2.20
CA LEU A 44 -6.41 10.20 -1.30
C LEU A 44 -7.35 10.83 -0.25
N PHE A 45 -8.59 11.15 -0.62
CA PHE A 45 -9.61 11.61 0.32
C PHE A 45 -9.96 10.55 1.37
N ILE A 46 -10.10 9.27 0.96
CA ILE A 46 -10.29 8.16 1.91
C ILE A 46 -9.11 8.07 2.86
N ALA A 47 -7.87 8.12 2.33
CA ALA A 47 -6.66 8.05 3.16
C ALA A 47 -6.60 9.19 4.18
N GLU A 48 -6.94 10.41 3.78
CA GLU A 48 -7.03 11.57 4.67
C GLU A 48 -8.05 11.35 5.79
N CYS A 49 -9.21 10.76 5.46
CA CYS A 49 -10.24 10.42 6.45
C CYS A 49 -9.73 9.36 7.44
N LEU A 50 -9.09 8.30 6.94
CA LEU A 50 -8.59 7.19 7.77
C LEU A 50 -7.47 7.60 8.74
N LEU A 51 -6.66 8.60 8.35
CA LEU A 51 -5.65 9.21 9.22
C LEU A 51 -6.24 10.04 10.37
N LYS A 52 -7.51 10.47 10.26
CA LYS A 52 -8.20 11.29 11.27
C LYS A 52 -9.19 10.48 12.11
N LEU A 53 -9.69 9.37 11.57
CA LEU A 53 -10.71 8.57 12.22
C LEU A 53 -10.12 7.72 13.36
N PRO A 54 -10.70 7.77 14.57
CA PRO A 54 -10.25 6.96 15.68
C PRO A 54 -10.50 5.48 15.42
N SER A 55 -9.67 4.59 15.96
CA SER A 55 -9.87 3.14 15.92
C SER A 55 -11.02 2.72 16.85
N TRP A 56 -11.91 1.82 16.42
CA TRP A 56 -12.93 1.25 17.32
C TRP A 56 -12.47 -0.02 18.03
N SER A 57 -11.63 -0.82 17.37
CA SER A 57 -11.29 -2.16 17.87
C SER A 57 -10.05 -2.20 18.74
N ASN A 58 -9.23 -1.15 18.73
CA ASN A 58 -8.00 -1.12 19.52
C ASN A 58 -7.77 0.29 20.10
N PRO A 59 -7.92 0.47 21.44
CA PRO A 59 -7.67 1.73 22.13
C PRO A 59 -6.22 2.21 22.07
N GLU A 60 -5.25 1.31 21.91
CA GLU A 60 -3.82 1.68 21.81
C GLU A 60 -3.52 2.41 20.50
N HIS A 61 -4.29 2.12 19.45
CA HIS A 61 -4.18 2.82 18.19
C HIS A 61 -5.11 4.03 18.17
N LYS A 62 -4.52 5.23 18.12
CA LYS A 62 -5.28 6.48 18.05
C LYS A 62 -6.18 6.56 16.81
N THR A 63 -5.82 5.91 15.71
CA THR A 63 -6.52 6.02 14.41
C THR A 63 -6.65 4.67 13.68
N ILE A 64 -7.54 4.61 12.68
CA ILE A 64 -7.70 3.42 11.81
C ILE A 64 -6.43 3.16 11.00
N VAL A 65 -5.81 4.23 10.51
CA VAL A 65 -4.53 4.21 9.79
C VAL A 65 -3.61 5.24 10.42
N ALA A 66 -2.35 4.87 10.63
CA ALA A 66 -1.30 5.74 11.16
C ALA A 66 -0.32 6.19 10.07
N GLU A 67 -0.08 5.36 9.05
CA GLU A 67 0.87 5.64 7.97
C GLU A 67 0.26 5.29 6.61
N VAL A 68 0.51 6.16 5.62
CA VAL A 68 0.04 5.99 4.24
C VAL A 68 1.23 6.08 3.30
N ALA A 69 1.30 5.21 2.30
CA ALA A 69 2.23 5.30 1.18
C ALA A 69 1.48 5.07 -0.14
N SER A 70 2.03 5.54 -1.25
CA SER A 70 1.42 5.39 -2.57
C SER A 70 2.44 5.34 -3.70
N ASN A 71 2.07 4.85 -4.87
CA ASN A 71 2.85 5.04 -6.10
C ASN A 71 2.53 6.38 -6.83
N ILE A 72 1.69 7.21 -6.21
CA ILE A 72 1.30 8.54 -6.69
C ILE A 72 2.25 9.59 -6.09
N GLU A 73 2.73 10.54 -6.90
CA GLU A 73 3.49 11.69 -6.41
C GLU A 73 2.57 12.68 -5.66
N THR A 74 2.81 12.85 -4.36
CA THR A 74 1.99 13.66 -3.45
C THR A 74 2.75 14.85 -2.86
N PHE A 75 3.80 15.31 -3.54
CA PHE A 75 4.66 16.43 -3.12
C PHE A 75 5.16 16.29 -1.68
N GLY A 76 5.57 15.06 -1.33
CA GLY A 76 6.10 14.71 -0.01
C GLY A 76 5.07 14.46 1.09
N ARG A 77 3.76 14.51 0.81
CA ARG A 77 2.73 14.21 1.83
C ARG A 77 2.77 12.74 2.25
N PHE A 78 2.89 11.84 1.28
CA PHE A 78 3.06 10.40 1.48
C PHE A 78 4.34 9.93 0.78
N PRO A 79 5.06 8.94 1.35
CA PRO A 79 6.17 8.32 0.67
C PRO A 79 5.73 7.72 -0.66
N MET A 80 6.47 8.07 -1.72
CA MET A 80 6.29 7.47 -3.03
C MET A 80 7.01 6.12 -3.07
N ILE A 81 6.24 5.04 -3.19
CA ILE A 81 6.76 3.67 -3.26
C ILE A 81 6.28 3.07 -4.57
N SER A 82 7.21 2.71 -5.44
CA SER A 82 6.94 2.10 -6.75
C SER A 82 7.58 0.73 -6.91
N ASP A 83 8.15 0.16 -5.86
CA ASP A 83 8.78 -1.15 -5.94
C ASP A 83 8.54 -2.06 -4.73
N MET A 84 8.67 -3.37 -4.96
CA MET A 84 8.39 -4.39 -3.96
C MET A 84 9.37 -4.34 -2.77
N ILE A 85 10.64 -3.99 -3.00
CA ILE A 85 11.65 -3.96 -1.94
C ILE A 85 11.35 -2.83 -0.97
N SER A 86 11.14 -1.62 -1.50
CA SER A 86 10.74 -0.44 -0.73
C SER A 86 9.41 -0.66 -0.03
N LEU A 87 8.44 -1.32 -0.69
CA LEU A 87 7.16 -1.67 -0.07
C LEU A 87 7.36 -2.59 1.14
N LYS A 88 8.17 -3.65 1.02
CA LYS A 88 8.47 -4.56 2.14
C LYS A 88 9.16 -3.83 3.28
N GLN A 89 10.18 -3.03 2.99
CA GLN A 89 10.89 -2.24 4.01
C GLN A 89 9.93 -1.31 4.74
N TRP A 90 9.05 -0.62 4.02
CA TRP A 90 8.04 0.24 4.62
C TRP A 90 7.02 -0.55 5.44
N LEU A 91 6.51 -1.69 4.93
CA LEU A 91 5.53 -2.54 5.62
C LEU A 91 6.06 -3.10 6.93
N TYR A 92 7.29 -3.64 6.94
CA TYR A 92 7.88 -4.30 8.12
C TYR A 92 8.73 -3.38 8.99
N GLY A 93 9.03 -2.14 8.55
CA GLY A 93 9.85 -1.19 9.31
C GLY A 93 9.18 -0.63 10.56
N SER A 94 7.87 -0.82 10.74
CA SER A 94 7.15 -0.38 11.94
C SER A 94 5.89 -1.21 12.15
N ASN A 95 5.46 -1.40 13.41
CA ASN A 95 4.22 -2.13 13.72
C ASN A 95 2.96 -1.22 13.68
N LYS A 96 2.99 -0.18 12.86
CA LYS A 96 1.89 0.78 12.73
C LYS A 96 0.86 0.30 11.72
N ARG A 97 -0.40 0.72 11.91
CA ARG A 97 -1.49 0.44 10.95
C ARG A 97 -1.25 1.21 9.66
N LYS A 98 -0.98 0.48 8.59
CA LYS A 98 -0.56 1.03 7.29
C LYS A 98 -1.65 0.92 6.24
N LEU A 99 -1.66 1.89 5.33
CA LEU A 99 -2.46 1.90 4.12
C LEU A 99 -1.57 2.17 2.90
N TYR A 100 -1.61 1.28 1.93
CA TYR A 100 -0.96 1.49 0.65
C TYR A 100 -2.00 1.86 -0.42
N ILE A 101 -1.71 2.84 -1.28
CA ILE A 101 -2.57 3.22 -2.41
C ILE A 101 -1.82 2.90 -3.70
N LEU A 102 -2.41 2.02 -4.50
CA LEU A 102 -1.90 1.65 -5.81
C LEU A 102 -2.81 2.20 -6.90
N ASP A 103 -2.32 3.21 -7.63
CA ASP A 103 -2.98 3.71 -8.84
C ASP A 103 -2.54 2.95 -10.09
N GLU A 104 -3.43 2.89 -11.08
CA GLU A 104 -3.27 2.21 -12.37
C GLU A 104 -3.01 0.69 -12.32
N ALA A 105 -3.67 -0.02 -11.40
CA ALA A 105 -3.50 -1.46 -11.27
C ALA A 105 -4.01 -2.28 -12.47
N ASN A 106 -4.75 -1.68 -13.41
CA ASN A 106 -5.14 -2.33 -14.67
C ASN A 106 -3.94 -2.90 -15.44
N ILE A 107 -2.75 -2.30 -15.30
CA ILE A 107 -1.52 -2.79 -15.95
C ILE A 107 -1.06 -4.12 -15.33
N HIS A 108 -1.45 -4.39 -14.08
CA HIS A 108 -1.10 -5.58 -13.30
C HIS A 108 -2.26 -6.57 -13.12
N LEU A 109 -3.47 -6.21 -13.56
CA LEU A 109 -4.71 -6.98 -13.42
C LEU A 109 -5.31 -7.35 -14.79
N PRO A 110 -4.66 -8.22 -15.61
CA PRO A 110 -5.26 -8.67 -16.85
C PRO A 110 -6.40 -9.67 -16.60
N SER A 111 -7.57 -9.40 -17.17
CA SER A 111 -8.79 -10.21 -17.06
C SER A 111 -8.75 -11.60 -17.70
N ARG A 112 -7.72 -11.91 -18.51
CA ARG A 112 -7.70 -13.10 -19.39
C ARG A 112 -6.43 -13.95 -19.35
N ARG A 113 -5.40 -13.57 -18.60
CA ARG A 113 -4.18 -14.39 -18.44
C ARG A 113 -3.81 -14.44 -16.96
N ALA A 114 -4.36 -15.44 -16.26
CA ALA A 114 -4.08 -15.75 -14.85
C ALA A 114 -2.59 -16.08 -14.55
N MET A 115 -1.71 -16.07 -15.56
CA MET A 115 -0.31 -16.50 -15.49
C MET A 115 0.62 -15.56 -16.28
N SER A 116 0.34 -14.27 -16.33
CA SER A 116 1.34 -13.28 -16.77
C SER A 116 2.21 -12.88 -15.58
N GLY A 117 3.51 -12.61 -15.77
CA GLY A 117 4.41 -12.24 -14.67
C GLY A 117 3.88 -11.10 -13.78
N LYS A 118 3.15 -10.14 -14.37
CA LYS A 118 2.52 -9.02 -13.66
C LYS A 118 1.35 -9.42 -12.75
N SER A 119 0.59 -10.45 -13.11
CA SER A 119 -0.47 -11.00 -12.25
C SER A 119 0.15 -11.62 -11.00
N VAL A 120 1.26 -12.35 -11.16
CA VAL A 120 2.02 -12.95 -10.06
C VAL A 120 2.59 -11.88 -9.13
N GLU A 121 3.09 -10.77 -9.68
CA GLU A 121 3.59 -9.62 -8.91
C GLU A 121 2.50 -9.00 -8.03
N PHE A 122 1.29 -8.82 -8.55
CA PHE A 122 0.18 -8.27 -7.79
C PHE A 122 -0.30 -9.22 -6.68
N VAL A 123 -0.36 -10.53 -6.95
CA VAL A 123 -0.65 -11.53 -5.92
C VAL A 123 0.41 -11.51 -4.80
N LYS A 124 1.70 -11.43 -5.15
CA LYS A 124 2.79 -11.28 -4.17
C LYS A 124 2.59 -10.02 -3.32
N LEU A 125 2.23 -8.89 -3.95
CA LEU A 125 1.99 -7.63 -3.27
C LEU A 125 0.85 -7.73 -2.25
N LEU A 126 -0.27 -8.33 -2.62
CA LEU A 126 -1.39 -8.56 -1.71
C LEU A 126 -1.01 -9.48 -0.55
N ALA A 127 -0.23 -10.54 -0.82
CA ALA A 127 0.24 -11.46 0.21
C ALA A 127 1.12 -10.75 1.25
N GLU A 128 2.02 -9.86 0.81
CA GLU A 128 2.89 -9.08 1.71
C GLU A 128 2.09 -8.08 2.55
N ILE A 129 1.12 -7.38 1.95
CA ILE A 129 0.23 -6.46 2.68
C ILE A 129 -0.58 -7.21 3.75
N SER A 130 -1.07 -8.41 3.42
CA SER A 130 -1.81 -9.25 4.37
C SER A 130 -0.93 -9.72 5.53
N LYS A 131 0.28 -10.22 5.25
CA LYS A 131 1.27 -10.61 6.27
C LYS A 131 1.65 -9.46 7.21
N ALA A 132 1.75 -8.25 6.66
CA ALA A 132 2.04 -7.04 7.43
C ALA A 132 0.80 -6.46 8.15
N HIS A 133 -0.37 -7.11 8.07
CA HIS A 133 -1.65 -6.62 8.60
C HIS A 133 -2.00 -5.19 8.12
N ALA A 134 -1.55 -4.84 6.92
CA ALA A 134 -1.78 -3.55 6.29
C ALA A 134 -3.09 -3.55 5.47
N ARG A 135 -3.49 -2.37 5.01
CA ARG A 135 -4.62 -2.17 4.09
C ARG A 135 -4.10 -1.73 2.73
N ILE A 136 -4.87 -1.98 1.70
CA ILE A 136 -4.59 -1.49 0.37
C ILE A 136 -5.84 -0.96 -0.32
N ILE A 137 -5.69 0.19 -0.97
CA ILE A 137 -6.62 0.72 -1.96
C ILE A 137 -6.01 0.51 -3.34
N VAL A 138 -6.76 -0.12 -4.24
CA VAL A 138 -6.33 -0.38 -5.61
C VAL A 138 -7.25 0.35 -6.57
N ILE A 139 -6.68 1.16 -7.43
CA ILE A 139 -7.43 1.99 -8.37
C ILE A 139 -7.31 1.39 -9.77
N GLY A 140 -8.46 1.19 -10.42
CA GLY A 140 -8.57 0.65 -11.76
C GLY A 140 -9.63 1.38 -12.59
N GLN A 141 -9.62 1.18 -13.91
CA GLN A 141 -10.69 1.71 -14.77
C GLN A 141 -11.87 0.75 -14.81
N ASP A 142 -11.60 -0.54 -15.02
CA ASP A 142 -12.61 -1.59 -15.08
C ASP A 142 -12.36 -2.62 -13.99
N VAL A 143 -12.84 -2.30 -12.79
CA VAL A 143 -12.67 -3.16 -11.61
C VAL A 143 -13.51 -4.44 -11.70
N LEU A 144 -14.54 -4.46 -12.55
CA LEU A 144 -15.35 -5.66 -12.77
C LEU A 144 -14.67 -6.66 -13.73
N SER A 145 -13.71 -6.17 -14.54
CA SER A 145 -12.87 -7.04 -15.38
C SER A 145 -11.71 -7.70 -14.62
N VAL A 146 -11.47 -7.31 -13.37
CA VAL A 146 -10.42 -7.89 -12.54
C VAL A 146 -10.72 -9.38 -12.30
N ASP A 147 -9.67 -10.20 -12.21
CA ASP A 147 -9.79 -11.64 -11.94
C ASP A 147 -10.70 -11.87 -10.71
N LYS A 148 -11.62 -12.82 -10.83
CA LYS A 148 -12.62 -13.14 -9.80
C LYS A 148 -11.96 -13.45 -8.46
N MET A 149 -10.75 -14.01 -8.47
CA MET A 149 -9.95 -14.27 -7.27
C MET A 149 -9.76 -13.01 -6.40
N PHE A 150 -9.57 -11.83 -7.01
CA PHE A 150 -9.41 -10.58 -6.25
C PHE A 150 -10.73 -9.94 -5.83
N LEU A 151 -11.85 -10.43 -6.36
CA LEU A 151 -13.20 -10.04 -5.95
C LEU A 151 -13.77 -10.98 -4.88
N GLU A 152 -13.06 -12.05 -4.54
CA GLU A 152 -13.46 -12.94 -3.44
C GLU A 152 -13.45 -12.19 -2.11
N GLU A 153 -14.48 -12.47 -1.31
CA GLU A 153 -14.75 -11.85 -0.01
C GLU A 153 -13.60 -12.01 1.00
N ILE A 154 -12.77 -13.04 0.83
CA ILE A 154 -11.59 -13.28 1.66
C ILE A 154 -10.61 -12.10 1.57
N TRP A 155 -10.50 -11.48 0.40
CA TRP A 155 -9.54 -10.42 0.14
C TRP A 155 -10.22 -9.06 0.04
N CYS A 156 -11.22 -8.94 -0.83
CA CYS A 156 -11.87 -7.68 -1.15
C CYS A 156 -13.08 -7.42 -0.24
N ARG A 157 -12.97 -6.39 0.59
CA ARG A 157 -14.07 -5.97 1.48
C ARG A 157 -15.05 -5.02 0.83
N GLY A 158 -14.66 -4.36 -0.26
CA GLY A 158 -15.53 -3.41 -0.94
C GLY A 158 -14.96 -2.86 -2.23
N VAL A 159 -15.88 -2.53 -3.13
CA VAL A 159 -15.62 -1.93 -4.43
C VAL A 159 -16.36 -0.62 -4.52
N PHE A 160 -15.62 0.48 -4.61
CA PHE A 160 -16.17 1.79 -4.95
C PHE A 160 -16.20 1.97 -6.47
N VAL A 161 -17.37 2.28 -7.03
CA VAL A 161 -17.54 2.68 -8.42
C VAL A 161 -17.76 4.19 -8.48
N LYS A 162 -16.77 4.90 -9.02
CA LYS A 162 -16.78 6.34 -9.16
C LYS A 162 -17.53 6.74 -10.43
N GLU A 163 -18.72 7.32 -10.24
CA GLU A 163 -19.58 7.79 -11.33
C GLU A 163 -19.19 9.19 -11.84
N SER A 164 -18.80 10.08 -10.93
CA SER A 164 -18.41 11.46 -11.21
C SER A 164 -17.48 11.97 -10.11
N LEU A 165 -16.90 13.17 -10.26
CA LEU A 165 -16.02 13.78 -9.25
C LEU A 165 -16.64 13.81 -7.85
N LYS A 166 -17.95 14.04 -7.75
CA LYS A 166 -18.66 14.19 -6.47
C LYS A 166 -19.48 12.98 -6.04
N LYS A 167 -19.52 11.91 -6.85
CA LYS A 167 -20.42 10.77 -6.62
C LYS A 167 -19.71 9.43 -6.71
N ALA A 168 -19.98 8.53 -5.77
CA ALA A 168 -19.46 7.17 -5.75
C ALA A 168 -20.52 6.19 -5.21
N GLN A 169 -20.56 5.00 -5.78
CA GLN A 169 -21.34 3.88 -5.24
C GLN A 169 -20.39 2.86 -4.61
N LEU A 170 -20.80 2.23 -3.52
CA LEU A 170 -20.07 1.17 -2.85
C LEU A 170 -20.86 -0.14 -2.92
N PHE A 171 -20.17 -1.18 -3.38
CA PHE A 171 -20.60 -2.57 -3.33
C PHE A 171 -19.69 -3.31 -2.35
N SER A 172 -20.28 -4.05 -1.41
CA SER A 172 -19.54 -4.77 -0.38
C SER A 172 -20.42 -5.90 0.13
N THR A 173 -19.85 -7.10 0.31
CA THR A 173 -20.56 -8.24 0.91
C THR A 173 -20.74 -8.06 2.41
N GLU A 174 -19.82 -7.34 3.05
CA GLU A 174 -19.82 -7.00 4.48
C GLU A 174 -20.91 -5.97 4.87
N LEU A 175 -21.52 -5.31 3.87
CA LEU A 175 -22.52 -4.28 4.06
C LEU A 175 -23.86 -4.70 3.44
N ILE A 176 -24.91 -4.70 4.26
CA ILE A 176 -26.26 -5.21 3.90
C ILE A 176 -26.89 -4.46 2.71
N ARG A 177 -26.45 -3.23 2.41
CA ARG A 177 -27.01 -2.40 1.33
C ARG A 177 -25.91 -1.67 0.57
N PRO A 178 -26.05 -1.47 -0.75
CA PRO A 178 -25.16 -0.60 -1.49
C PRO A 178 -25.27 0.83 -0.96
N TYR A 179 -24.13 1.48 -0.77
CA TYR A 179 -24.09 2.87 -0.32
C TYR A 179 -23.81 3.78 -1.50
N THR A 180 -24.63 4.81 -1.68
CA THR A 180 -24.35 5.90 -2.62
C THR A 180 -23.92 7.13 -1.84
N PHE A 181 -22.74 7.64 -2.17
CA PHE A 181 -22.19 8.86 -1.62
C PHE A 181 -22.26 9.96 -2.67
N SER A 182 -22.88 11.08 -2.31
CA SER A 182 -22.94 12.31 -3.11
C SER A 182 -22.23 13.43 -2.38
N ASN A 183 -21.86 14.48 -3.11
CA ASN A 183 -21.12 15.65 -2.58
C ASN A 183 -19.79 15.27 -1.91
N ILE A 184 -19.11 14.26 -2.44
CA ILE A 184 -17.76 13.90 -2.00
C ILE A 184 -16.84 15.10 -2.26
N PRO A 185 -16.17 15.63 -1.23
CA PRO A 185 -15.25 16.75 -1.39
C PRO A 185 -13.95 16.27 -2.06
N PRO A 186 -13.22 17.18 -2.74
CA PRO A 186 -11.87 16.87 -3.20
C PRO A 186 -10.94 16.62 -2.01
N THR A 187 -9.85 15.88 -2.23
CA THR A 187 -8.82 15.74 -1.18
C THR A 187 -8.10 17.06 -0.94
N SER A 188 -7.63 17.29 0.30
CA SER A 188 -6.71 18.40 0.58
C SER A 188 -5.27 18.11 0.14
N ILE A 189 -4.97 16.86 -0.22
CA ILE A 189 -3.64 16.40 -0.59
C ILE A 189 -3.39 16.83 -2.04
N LYS A 190 -2.35 17.63 -2.24
CA LYS A 190 -1.88 17.97 -3.59
C LYS A 190 -1.18 16.74 -4.18
N PHE A 191 -1.48 16.42 -5.43
CA PHE A 191 -0.85 15.32 -6.16
C PHE A 191 -0.76 15.65 -7.64
N ASN A 192 0.16 14.98 -8.34
CA ASN A 192 0.27 15.09 -9.79
C ASN A 192 -0.40 13.87 -10.47
N PRO A 193 -1.56 14.03 -11.14
CA PRO A 193 -2.27 12.92 -11.76
C PRO A 193 -1.52 12.29 -12.95
N TYR A 194 -0.48 12.97 -13.47
CA TYR A 194 0.33 12.48 -14.58
C TYR A 194 1.65 11.85 -14.12
N ALA A 195 2.01 11.97 -12.84
CA ALA A 195 3.23 11.39 -12.28
C ALA A 195 2.89 10.18 -11.41
N ILE A 196 2.44 9.11 -12.06
CA ILE A 196 2.21 7.81 -11.45
C ILE A 196 3.38 6.91 -11.86
N ALA A 197 4.11 6.37 -10.90
CA ALA A 197 5.17 5.41 -11.21
C ALA A 197 4.58 4.01 -11.39
N PRO A 198 4.94 3.30 -12.48
CA PRO A 198 4.56 1.90 -12.62
C PRO A 198 5.21 1.09 -11.50
N PHE A 199 4.46 0.16 -10.93
CA PHE A 199 4.97 -0.68 -9.85
C PHE A 199 5.92 -1.75 -10.42
N THR A 200 7.13 -1.89 -9.86
CA THR A 200 8.16 -2.82 -10.36
C THR A 200 8.67 -3.75 -9.26
N GLU A 201 8.95 -5.02 -9.57
CA GLU A 201 9.52 -5.95 -8.56
C GLU A 201 10.96 -5.55 -8.19
N LYS A 202 11.70 -5.00 -9.15
CA LYS A 202 13.04 -4.48 -8.96
C LYS A 202 12.98 -2.99 -8.59
N PRO A 203 13.88 -2.49 -7.74
CA PRO A 203 13.92 -1.08 -7.39
C PRO A 203 14.15 -0.26 -8.65
N SER A 204 13.19 0.59 -8.99
CA SER A 204 13.33 1.58 -10.05
C SER A 204 14.06 2.80 -9.48
N GLY A 205 15.34 2.64 -9.15
CA GLY A 205 16.16 3.71 -8.61
C GLY A 205 17.45 3.23 -7.94
N LYS A 206 18.33 4.18 -7.62
CA LYS A 206 19.49 3.91 -6.75
C LYS A 206 18.94 3.62 -5.35
N VAL A 207 19.09 2.39 -4.87
CA VAL A 207 18.80 2.05 -3.48
C VAL A 207 19.82 2.78 -2.62
N PHE A 208 19.35 3.61 -1.68
CA PHE A 208 20.19 4.31 -0.72
C PHE A 208 20.11 3.62 0.64
N PHE A 209 21.23 3.06 1.07
CA PHE A 209 21.40 2.52 2.41
C PHE A 209 21.92 3.60 3.34
N LYS A 210 21.36 3.67 4.56
CA LYS A 210 21.88 4.55 5.62
C LYS A 210 23.30 4.16 6.04
N ASP A 211 23.63 2.88 5.88
CA ASP A 211 24.94 2.31 6.13
C ASP A 211 25.79 2.38 4.85
N THR A 212 26.89 3.11 4.94
CA THR A 212 27.86 3.29 3.84
C THR A 212 28.45 1.96 3.37
N ASP A 213 28.66 1.01 4.29
CA ASP A 213 29.20 -0.32 3.96
C ASP A 213 28.20 -1.11 3.09
N LYS A 214 26.91 -1.02 3.42
CA LYS A 214 25.84 -1.68 2.66
C LYS A 214 25.61 -1.04 1.30
N GLN A 215 25.74 0.29 1.20
CA GLN A 215 25.68 0.97 -0.09
C GLN A 215 26.78 0.51 -1.04
N VAL A 216 28.01 0.39 -0.51
CA VAL A 216 29.17 -0.09 -1.29
C VAL A 216 28.95 -1.52 -1.78
N LEU A 217 28.47 -2.42 -0.92
CA LEU A 217 28.19 -3.81 -1.29
C LEU A 217 27.04 -3.91 -2.30
N TRP A 218 26.02 -3.06 -2.17
CA TRP A 218 24.93 -2.98 -3.13
C TRP A 218 25.42 -2.54 -4.51
N ASP A 219 26.17 -1.44 -4.57
CA ASP A 219 26.70 -0.90 -5.81
C ASP A 219 27.66 -1.89 -6.51
N TRP A 220 28.49 -2.60 -5.73
CA TRP A 220 29.37 -3.66 -6.25
C TRP A 220 28.58 -4.85 -6.81
N SER A 221 27.57 -5.34 -6.09
CA SER A 221 26.74 -6.47 -6.56
C SER A 221 25.89 -6.15 -7.80
N HIS A 222 25.71 -4.86 -8.11
CA HIS A 222 25.02 -4.37 -9.31
C HIS A 222 25.99 -3.94 -10.43
N GLY A 223 27.24 -4.39 -10.38
CA GLY A 223 28.16 -4.31 -11.52
C GLY A 223 29.14 -3.14 -11.52
N LYS A 224 29.19 -2.31 -10.47
CA LYS A 224 30.26 -1.31 -10.36
C LYS A 224 31.62 -1.97 -10.15
N SER A 225 32.64 -1.50 -10.87
CA SER A 225 33.99 -2.01 -10.72
C SER A 225 34.66 -1.50 -9.42
N LEU A 226 35.66 -2.23 -8.92
CA LEU A 226 36.45 -1.81 -7.74
C LEU A 226 37.05 -0.40 -7.91
N LYS A 227 37.43 -0.06 -9.15
CA LYS A 227 37.98 1.25 -9.50
C LYS A 227 36.95 2.36 -9.40
N GLU A 228 35.70 2.10 -9.83
CA GLU A 228 34.58 3.05 -9.69
C GLU A 228 34.16 3.26 -8.24
N LEU A 229 34.35 2.25 -7.39
CA LEU A 229 34.04 2.33 -5.96
C LEU A 229 35.18 2.96 -5.15
N GLY A 230 36.35 3.20 -5.74
CA GLY A 230 37.53 3.71 -5.04
C GLY A 230 38.06 2.76 -3.96
N LEU A 231 37.87 1.44 -4.14
CA LEU A 231 38.17 0.44 -3.11
C LEU A 231 39.28 -0.52 -3.54
N HIS A 232 40.12 -0.89 -2.56
CA HIS A 232 41.09 -1.96 -2.72
C HIS A 232 40.39 -3.34 -2.61
N PRO A 233 40.81 -4.38 -3.36
CA PRO A 233 40.20 -5.72 -3.30
C PRO A 233 40.08 -6.30 -1.88
N MET A 234 41.10 -6.10 -1.03
CA MET A 234 41.05 -6.54 0.37
C MET A 234 39.99 -5.80 1.20
N ALA A 235 39.74 -4.52 0.92
CA ALA A 235 38.73 -3.74 1.64
C ALA A 235 37.33 -4.26 1.32
N LEU A 236 37.05 -4.55 0.05
CA LEU A 236 35.80 -5.18 -0.36
C LEU A 236 35.62 -6.55 0.30
N ASN A 237 36.66 -7.40 0.29
CA ASN A 237 36.58 -8.74 0.87
C ASN A 237 36.30 -8.68 2.39
N ARG A 238 36.89 -7.72 3.10
CA ARG A 238 36.60 -7.47 4.52
C ARG A 238 35.15 -7.05 4.75
N LEU A 239 34.63 -6.11 3.96
CA LEU A 239 33.22 -5.69 4.03
C LEU A 239 32.26 -6.85 3.75
N LEU A 240 32.57 -7.65 2.74
CA LEU A 240 31.74 -8.78 2.33
C LEU A 240 31.72 -9.87 3.40
N ARG A 241 32.87 -10.21 3.98
CA ARG A 241 32.94 -11.16 5.12
C ARG A 241 32.17 -10.68 6.33
N LYS A 242 32.28 -9.39 6.68
CA LYS A 242 31.52 -8.78 7.77
C LYS A 242 30.01 -8.91 7.51
N TYR A 243 29.55 -8.52 6.33
CA TYR A 243 28.14 -8.58 5.94
C TYR A 243 27.58 -10.01 5.91
N VAL A 244 28.34 -10.96 5.36
CA VAL A 244 27.94 -12.38 5.33
C VAL A 244 27.83 -12.94 6.75
N ARG A 245 28.81 -12.64 7.61
CA ARG A 245 28.79 -13.08 9.01
C ARG A 245 27.57 -12.54 9.75
N GLU A 246 27.31 -11.23 9.66
CA GLU A 246 26.16 -10.61 10.32
C GLU A 246 24.83 -11.22 9.85
N ASN A 247 24.66 -11.50 8.55
CA ASN A 247 23.44 -12.13 8.05
C ASN A 247 23.29 -13.58 8.52
N LEU A 248 24.37 -14.37 8.50
CA LEU A 248 24.33 -15.76 8.96
C LEU A 248 24.02 -15.85 10.47
N GLU A 249 24.59 -14.96 11.28
CA GLU A 249 24.28 -14.86 12.72
C GLU A 249 22.81 -14.47 12.95
N ASN A 250 22.29 -13.50 12.18
CA ASN A 250 20.89 -13.08 12.28
C ASN A 250 19.90 -14.19 11.87
N ASP A 251 20.18 -14.94 10.79
CA ASP A 251 19.35 -16.06 10.34
C ASP A 251 19.35 -17.22 11.35
N PHE A 252 20.50 -17.49 11.98
CA PHE A 252 20.60 -18.46 13.07
C PHE A 252 19.73 -18.06 14.27
N HIS A 253 19.75 -16.78 14.66
CA HIS A 253 18.92 -16.29 15.76
C HIS A 253 17.43 -16.19 15.42
N ALA A 254 17.05 -15.96 14.16
CA ALA A 254 15.66 -15.91 13.71
C ALA A 254 15.01 -17.31 13.64
N SER A 255 15.79 -18.36 13.41
CA SER A 255 15.32 -19.74 13.33
C SER A 255 15.17 -20.44 14.69
N HIS A 256 15.68 -19.84 15.77
CA HIS A 256 15.61 -20.34 17.15
C HIS A 256 14.64 -19.53 18.05
N LYS A 257 13.74 -18.76 17.44
CA LYS A 257 12.60 -18.09 18.10
C LYS A 257 11.29 -18.69 17.62
#